data_AF-A0AAP0F112-F1
#
_entry.id   AF-A0AAP0F112-F1
#
_cell.length_a   1.000
_cell.length_b   1.000
_cell.length_c   1.000
_cell.angle_alpha   90.00
_cell.angle_beta   90.00
_cell.angle_gamma   90.00
#
_symmetry.space_group_name_H-M   'P 1'
#
loop_
_entity.id
_entity.type
_entity.pdbx_description
1 polymer ?
#
loop_
_entity_poly.entity_id
_entity_poly.type
_entity_poly.pdbx_seq_one_letter_code
_entity_poly.pdbx_strand_id
1 'polypeptide(L)'
;MKRYLRLPTAREIWNALAKAFYDGSEELWVFTLTQKAFFTQQCGKSLNEYYAELTEIFQDLDHRDKVVMKDPDDVITYQKPVERLRVHIFLAGFDRVFEQVRGEILCKEPVQDLEECYALIRRQSVRHATLKEEISNSEAIAMVSHNRPKETNDAKRSTYKCTYCRKIGHTKTRFFELVGIPRLVGQ
;
A
#
# COMPACT_ATOMS: atom_id res chain seq x y z
N MET A 1 0.63 41.56 31.23
CA MET A 1 1.48 42.18 30.19
C MET A 1 2.29 43.40 30.65
N LYS A 2 1.78 44.34 31.47
CA LYS A 2 2.52 45.57 31.88
C LYS A 2 3.85 45.34 32.62
N ARG A 3 4.12 44.13 33.13
CA ARG A 3 5.32 43.80 33.92
C ARG A 3 6.60 43.66 33.08
N TYR A 4 6.47 43.32 31.79
CA TYR A 4 7.62 43.08 30.90
C TYR A 4 8.05 44.34 30.13
N LEU A 5 7.14 45.31 29.91
CA LEU A 5 7.40 46.57 29.19
C LEU A 5 8.38 47.53 29.90
N ARG A 6 8.76 47.24 31.14
CA ARG A 6 9.74 48.03 31.91
C ARG A 6 11.18 47.53 31.76
N LEU A 7 11.38 46.45 31.00
CA LEU A 7 12.72 45.94 30.76
C LEU A 7 13.42 46.82 29.72
N PRO A 8 14.68 47.21 29.99
CA PRO A 8 15.40 48.23 29.21
C PRO A 8 15.71 47.82 27.78
N THR A 9 15.69 46.52 27.46
CA THR A 9 16.03 46.03 26.11
C THR A 9 14.99 45.02 25.61
N ALA A 10 14.76 45.03 24.28
CA ALA A 10 13.89 44.05 23.64
C ALA A 10 14.33 42.60 23.90
N ARG A 11 15.64 42.36 24.02
CA ARG A 11 16.20 41.04 24.39
C ARG A 11 15.78 40.60 25.78
N GLU A 12 15.79 41.49 26.76
CA GLU A 12 15.33 41.18 28.11
C GLU A 12 13.83 40.93 28.17
N ILE A 13 13.04 41.72 27.43
CA ILE A 13 11.60 41.46 27.26
C ILE A 13 11.39 40.05 26.72
N TRP A 14 12.08 39.68 25.64
CA TRP A 14 11.98 38.34 25.05
C TRP A 14 12.42 37.24 25.99
N ASN A 15 13.53 37.41 26.72
CA ASN A 15 14.00 36.42 27.69
C ASN A 15 13.02 36.25 28.87
N ALA A 16 12.41 37.34 29.34
CA ALA A 16 11.45 37.29 30.45
C ALA A 16 10.11 36.70 30.01
N LEU A 17 9.68 36.97 28.78
CA LEU A 17 8.52 36.31 28.17
C LEU A 17 8.80 34.82 27.96
N ALA A 18 9.96 34.47 27.41
CA ALA A 18 10.40 33.08 27.29
C ALA A 18 10.36 32.43 28.69
N LYS A 19 11.06 32.92 29.70
CA LYS A 19 11.01 32.31 31.05
C LYS A 19 9.61 32.19 31.68
N ALA A 20 8.68 33.08 31.34
CA ALA A 20 7.34 33.09 31.92
C ALA A 20 6.34 32.20 31.18
N PHE A 21 6.56 31.94 29.89
CA PHE A 21 5.61 31.25 29.00
C PHE A 21 6.22 30.06 28.25
N TYR A 22 7.54 29.92 28.25
CA TYR A 22 8.27 28.76 27.78
C TYR A 22 8.33 27.75 28.93
N ASP A 23 7.55 26.69 28.80
CA ASP A 23 7.36 25.63 29.78
C ASP A 23 8.37 24.49 29.66
N GLY A 24 9.38 24.61 28.78
CA GLY A 24 10.31 23.51 28.49
C GLY A 24 9.67 22.38 27.68
N SER A 25 8.53 22.64 27.03
CA SER A 25 7.77 21.66 26.24
C SER A 25 8.47 21.14 24.99
N GLU A 26 9.66 21.62 24.60
CA GLU A 26 10.29 21.14 23.36
C GLU A 26 10.46 19.60 23.34
N GLU A 27 10.92 19.01 24.45
CA GLU A 27 11.01 17.54 24.57
C GLU A 27 9.63 16.88 24.58
N LEU A 28 8.63 17.53 25.19
CA LEU A 28 7.24 17.05 25.16
C LEU A 28 6.69 17.09 23.73
N TRP A 29 6.99 18.13 22.94
CA TRP A 29 6.62 18.25 21.54
C TRP A 29 7.32 17.22 20.69
N VAL A 30 8.62 17.00 20.88
CA VAL A 30 9.37 15.93 20.20
C VAL A 30 8.75 14.58 20.52
N PHE A 31 8.42 14.31 21.79
CA PHE A 31 7.71 13.10 22.19
C PHE A 31 6.34 12.97 21.51
N THR A 32 5.52 14.02 21.53
CA THR A 32 4.19 14.03 20.91
C THR A 32 4.26 13.83 19.40
N LEU A 33 5.18 14.51 18.71
CA LEU A 33 5.39 14.36 17.27
C LEU A 33 5.93 12.97 16.91
N THR A 34 6.86 12.44 17.71
CA THR A 34 7.38 11.08 17.54
C THR A 34 6.25 10.06 17.68
N GLN A 35 5.44 10.21 18.73
CA GLN A 35 4.27 9.36 18.94
C GLN A 35 3.28 9.47 17.77
N LYS A 36 3.01 10.69 17.30
CA LYS A 36 2.15 10.94 16.14
C LYS A 36 2.70 10.22 14.90
N ALA A 37 3.99 10.36 14.60
CA ALA A 37 4.61 9.69 13.45
C ALA A 37 4.39 8.17 13.47
N PHE A 38 4.59 7.51 14.62
CA PHE A 38 4.41 6.06 14.74
C PHE A 38 2.96 5.59 14.62
N PHE A 39 1.99 6.41 15.06
CA PHE A 39 0.57 6.05 15.00
C PHE A 39 -0.15 6.56 13.75
N THR A 40 0.46 7.44 12.96
CA THR A 40 -0.10 7.88 11.68
C THR A 40 -0.15 6.70 10.71
N GLN A 41 -1.37 6.34 10.33
CA GLN A 41 -1.70 5.27 9.40
C GLN A 41 -2.51 5.82 8.23
N GLN A 42 -2.45 5.14 7.09
CA GLN A 42 -3.23 5.50 5.92
C GLN A 42 -4.73 5.45 6.24
N CYS A 43 -5.21 4.36 6.85
CA CYS A 43 -6.59 4.23 7.35
C CYS A 43 -7.66 4.70 6.34
N GLY A 44 -7.51 4.33 5.06
CA GLY A 44 -8.43 4.74 3.99
C GLY A 44 -8.24 6.16 3.42
N LYS A 45 -7.30 6.95 3.95
CA LYS A 45 -6.86 8.21 3.31
C LYS A 45 -6.20 7.93 1.97
N SER A 46 -6.19 8.93 1.08
CA SER A 46 -5.42 8.83 -0.16
C SER A 46 -3.92 8.74 0.14
N LEU A 47 -3.17 8.14 -0.78
CA LEU A 47 -1.70 8.03 -0.65
C LEU A 47 -1.03 9.39 -0.47
N ASN A 48 -1.54 10.42 -1.15
CA ASN A 48 -1.00 11.78 -1.07
C ASN A 48 -1.25 12.39 0.31
N GLU A 49 -2.49 12.32 0.83
CA GLU A 49 -2.81 12.84 2.17
C GLU A 49 -1.96 12.18 3.26
N TYR A 50 -1.81 10.85 3.20
CA TYR A 50 -0.98 10.12 4.15
C TYR A 50 0.50 10.53 4.07
N TYR A 51 1.05 10.61 2.86
CA TYR A 51 2.44 11.02 2.64
C TYR A 51 2.69 12.47 3.10
N ALA A 52 1.78 13.38 2.79
CA ALA A 52 1.87 14.78 3.18
C ALA A 52 1.84 14.93 4.71
N GLU A 53 0.92 14.25 5.40
CA GLU A 53 0.81 14.29 6.86
C GLU A 53 2.08 13.78 7.55
N LEU A 54 2.63 12.65 7.08
CA LEU A 54 3.90 12.16 7.64
C LEU A 54 5.08 13.08 7.35
N THR A 55 5.14 13.64 6.15
CA THR A 55 6.22 14.56 5.76
C THR A 55 6.20 15.83 6.61
N GLU A 56 5.00 16.37 6.88
CA GLU A 56 4.82 17.51 7.79
C GLU A 56 5.34 17.20 9.20
N ILE A 57 4.99 16.02 9.75
CA ILE A 57 5.47 15.59 11.07
C ILE A 57 7.01 15.46 11.08
N PHE A 58 7.59 14.88 10.03
CA PHE A 58 9.03 14.74 9.91
C PHE A 58 9.76 16.07 9.78
N GLN A 59 9.18 17.04 9.07
CA GLN A 59 9.72 18.40 8.97
C GLN A 59 9.65 19.14 10.31
N ASP A 60 8.55 18.97 11.07
CA ASP A 60 8.42 19.54 12.41
C ASP A 60 9.44 18.99 13.40
N LEU A 61 9.75 17.69 13.28
CA LEU A 61 10.83 17.03 14.03
C LEU A 61 12.20 17.55 13.61
N ASP A 62 12.48 17.68 12.31
CA ASP A 62 13.74 18.24 11.81
C ASP A 62 13.96 19.67 12.28
N HIS A 63 12.91 20.49 12.30
CA HIS A 63 12.98 21.86 12.79
C HIS A 63 13.36 21.94 14.28
N ARG A 64 13.05 20.90 15.06
CA ARG A 64 13.33 20.82 16.50
C ARG A 64 14.65 20.14 16.81
N ASP A 65 15.28 19.52 15.82
CA ASP A 65 16.60 18.94 15.97
C ASP A 65 17.65 20.06 16.09
N LYS A 66 18.36 20.07 17.21
CA LYS A 66 19.38 21.09 17.55
C LYS A 66 20.80 20.62 17.23
N VAL A 67 20.95 19.42 16.66
CA VAL A 67 22.25 18.88 16.29
C VAL A 67 22.87 19.75 15.19
N VAL A 68 23.98 20.41 15.52
CA VAL A 68 24.76 21.20 14.56
C VAL A 68 26.01 20.41 14.20
N MET A 69 26.05 19.92 12.95
CA MET A 69 27.22 19.25 12.38
C MET A 69 27.99 20.22 11.47
N LYS A 70 29.31 20.15 11.51
CA LYS A 70 30.21 21.01 10.72
C LYS A 70 30.77 20.32 9.50
N ASP A 71 30.93 19.00 9.58
CA ASP A 71 31.47 18.18 8.51
C ASP A 71 30.34 17.60 7.65
N PRO A 72 30.43 17.66 6.31
CA PRO A 72 29.41 17.09 5.43
C PRO A 72 29.24 15.56 5.56
N ASP A 73 30.30 14.81 5.83
CA ASP A 73 30.23 13.35 5.96
C ASP A 73 29.54 12.95 7.27
N ASP A 74 29.70 13.75 8.33
CA ASP A 74 28.93 13.60 9.57
C ASP A 74 27.43 13.82 9.32
N VAL A 75 27.05 14.82 8.52
CA VAL A 75 25.65 15.07 8.16
C VAL A 75 25.03 13.87 7.47
N ILE A 76 25.72 13.32 6.46
CA ILE A 76 25.25 12.13 5.73
C ILE A 76 25.13 10.94 6.68
N THR A 77 26.12 10.74 7.55
CA THR A 77 26.16 9.64 8.51
C THR A 77 25.02 9.73 9.52
N TYR A 78 24.66 10.93 9.96
CA TYR A 78 23.53 11.20 10.86
C TYR A 78 22.17 11.05 10.17
N GLN A 79 22.02 11.56 8.95
CA GLN A 79 20.73 11.53 8.23
C GLN A 79 20.36 10.11 7.81
N LYS A 80 21.33 9.27 7.44
CA LYS A 80 21.09 7.91 6.96
C LYS A 80 20.21 7.04 7.89
N PRO A 81 20.47 6.92 9.20
CA PRO A 81 19.56 6.18 10.09
C PRO A 81 18.22 6.87 10.30
N VAL A 82 18.16 8.21 10.26
CA VAL A 82 16.91 8.99 10.39
C VAL A 82 15.99 8.72 9.19
N GLU A 83 16.50 8.84 7.98
CA GLU A 83 15.77 8.55 6.74
C GLU A 83 15.30 7.10 6.69
N ARG A 84 16.17 6.16 7.09
CA ARG A 84 15.80 4.75 7.19
C ARG A 84 14.64 4.53 8.16
N LEU A 85 14.65 5.16 9.33
CA LEU A 85 13.55 5.06 10.29
C LEU A 85 12.25 5.66 9.71
N ARG A 86 12.34 6.79 9.01
CA ARG A 86 11.18 7.42 8.35
C ARG A 86 10.54 6.52 7.31
N VAL A 87 11.36 5.86 6.49
CA VAL A 87 10.90 4.84 5.53
C VAL A 87 10.19 3.71 6.26
N HIS A 88 10.73 3.20 7.36
CA HIS A 88 10.07 2.15 8.13
C HIS A 88 8.73 2.59 8.72
N ILE A 89 8.64 3.80 9.30
CA ILE A 89 7.40 4.37 9.81
C ILE A 89 6.36 4.50 8.69
N PHE A 90 6.76 5.06 7.55
CA PHE A 90 5.92 5.22 6.36
C PHE A 90 5.41 3.87 5.84
N LEU A 91 6.27 2.86 5.73
CA LEU A 91 5.86 1.53 5.29
C LEU A 91 4.94 0.83 6.31
N ALA A 92 5.15 1.06 7.60
CA ALA A 92 4.37 0.43 8.67
C ALA A 92 2.91 0.90 8.69
N GLY A 93 2.64 2.15 8.33
CA GLY A 93 1.28 2.71 8.38
C GLY A 93 0.41 2.46 7.16
N PHE A 94 0.89 1.75 6.12
CA PHE A 94 0.08 1.39 4.96
C PHE A 94 -0.94 0.29 5.23
N ASP A 95 -2.07 0.39 4.53
CA ASP A 95 -3.12 -0.62 4.51
C ASP A 95 -2.61 -1.94 3.88
N ARG A 96 -3.26 -3.06 4.22
CA ARG A 96 -2.86 -4.42 3.79
C ARG A 96 -2.77 -4.61 2.27
N VAL A 97 -3.49 -3.81 1.50
CA VAL A 97 -3.44 -3.85 0.03
C VAL A 97 -2.05 -3.56 -0.54
N PHE A 98 -1.17 -2.92 0.24
CA PHE A 98 0.22 -2.63 -0.14
C PHE A 98 1.23 -3.61 0.45
N GLU A 99 0.80 -4.70 1.10
CA GLU A 99 1.71 -5.66 1.76
C GLU A 99 2.77 -6.24 0.83
N GLN A 100 2.40 -6.59 -0.40
CA GLN A 100 3.35 -7.10 -1.39
C GLN A 100 4.44 -6.07 -1.74
N VAL A 101 4.04 -4.84 -2.12
CA VAL A 101 5.00 -3.80 -2.51
C VAL A 101 5.87 -3.36 -1.33
N ARG A 102 5.37 -3.41 -0.09
CA ARG A 102 6.19 -3.20 1.11
C ARG A 102 7.30 -4.23 1.22
N GLY A 103 6.99 -5.52 1.01
CA GLY A 103 7.99 -6.58 0.99
C GLY A 103 9.04 -6.35 -0.09
N GLU A 104 8.62 -6.02 -1.31
CA GLU A 104 9.52 -5.72 -2.42
C GLU A 104 10.45 -4.53 -2.14
N ILE A 105 9.95 -3.47 -1.51
CA ILE A 105 10.75 -2.30 -1.11
C ILE A 105 11.77 -2.70 -0.03
N LEU A 106 11.34 -3.46 0.98
CA LEU A 106 12.21 -3.88 2.10
C LEU A 106 13.30 -4.87 1.67
N CYS A 107 13.11 -5.60 0.57
CA CYS A 107 14.12 -6.52 0.02
C CYS A 107 15.20 -5.82 -0.81
N LYS A 108 15.07 -4.53 -1.13
CA LYS A 108 16.07 -3.80 -1.92
C LYS A 108 17.22 -3.30 -1.05
N GLU A 109 18.43 -3.46 -1.57
CA GLU A 109 19.65 -2.87 -1.02
C GLU A 109 20.31 -1.96 -2.06
N PRO A 110 20.66 -0.70 -1.70
CA PRO A 110 20.43 -0.05 -0.40
C PRO A 110 18.94 0.30 -0.16
N VAL A 111 18.59 0.57 1.11
CA VAL A 111 17.25 1.09 1.46
C VAL A 111 17.04 2.39 0.71
N GLN A 112 15.96 2.43 -0.06
CA GLN A 112 15.54 3.59 -0.84
C GLN A 112 15.07 4.72 0.06
N ASP A 113 15.17 5.96 -0.41
CA ASP A 113 14.65 7.10 0.35
C ASP A 113 13.11 7.12 0.38
N LEU A 114 12.56 8.04 1.16
CA LEU A 114 11.12 8.15 1.39
C LEU A 114 10.34 8.51 0.10
N GLU A 115 10.92 9.33 -0.77
CA GLU A 115 10.29 9.78 -2.01
C GLU A 115 10.26 8.66 -3.06
N GLU A 116 11.36 7.93 -3.19
CA GLU A 116 11.46 6.73 -4.03
C GLU A 116 10.45 5.66 -3.58
N CYS A 117 10.35 5.41 -2.28
CA CYS A 117 9.35 4.50 -1.72
C CYS A 117 7.93 4.93 -2.06
N TYR A 118 7.62 6.22 -1.89
CA TYR A 118 6.32 6.79 -2.26
C TYR A 118 6.01 6.61 -3.75
N ALA A 119 6.98 6.88 -4.63
CA ALA A 119 6.82 6.73 -6.07
C ALA A 119 6.49 5.28 -6.48
N LEU A 120 7.14 4.30 -5.85
CA LEU A 120 6.87 2.88 -6.09
C LEU A 120 5.46 2.47 -5.67
N ILE A 121 5.03 2.90 -4.48
CA ILE A 121 3.69 2.60 -3.97
C ILE A 121 2.63 3.26 -4.84
N ARG A 122 2.84 4.51 -5.25
CA ARG A 122 1.94 5.22 -6.18
C ARG A 122 1.86 4.52 -7.54
N ARG A 123 2.99 4.03 -8.08
CA ARG A 123 2.97 3.23 -9.32
C ARG A 123 2.18 1.94 -9.14
N GLN A 124 2.31 1.29 -7.99
CA GLN A 124 1.58 0.06 -7.69
C GLN A 124 0.08 0.32 -7.51
N SER A 125 -0.33 1.42 -6.87
CA SER A 125 -1.74 1.75 -6.71
C SER A 125 -2.45 1.97 -8.05
N VAL A 126 -1.79 2.62 -9.00
CA VAL A 126 -2.32 2.81 -10.37
C VAL A 126 -2.50 1.46 -11.06
N ARG A 127 -1.51 0.56 -10.96
CA ARG A 127 -1.62 -0.80 -11.53
C ARG A 127 -2.78 -1.59 -10.93
N HIS A 128 -2.97 -1.54 -9.61
CA HIS A 128 -4.10 -2.21 -8.96
C HIS A 128 -5.45 -1.65 -9.43
N ALA A 129 -5.56 -0.33 -9.63
CA ALA A 129 -6.77 0.29 -10.15
C ALA A 129 -7.10 -0.21 -11.57
N THR A 130 -6.11 -0.25 -12.47
CA THR A 130 -6.30 -0.73 -13.85
C THR A 130 -6.69 -2.22 -13.89
N LEU A 131 -6.01 -3.08 -13.13
CA LEU A 131 -6.35 -4.51 -13.08
C LEU A 131 -7.77 -4.75 -12.55
N LYS A 132 -8.21 -3.98 -11.55
CA LYS A 132 -9.56 -4.08 -11.00
C LYS A 132 -10.62 -3.67 -12.04
N GLU A 133 -10.34 -2.66 -12.84
CA GLU A 133 -11.21 -2.22 -13.94
C GLU A 133 -11.29 -3.27 -15.05
N GLU A 134 -10.17 -3.89 -15.44
CA GLU A 134 -10.13 -4.97 -16.43
C GLU A 134 -10.93 -6.20 -15.97
N ILE A 135 -10.78 -6.61 -14.70
CA ILE A 135 -11.54 -7.74 -14.13
C ILE A 135 -13.04 -7.41 -14.12
N SER A 136 -13.41 -6.20 -13.66
CA SER A 136 -14.82 -5.78 -13.63
C SER A 136 -15.44 -5.74 -15.03
N ASN A 137 -14.70 -5.28 -16.04
CA ASN A 137 -15.13 -5.28 -17.43
C ASN A 137 -15.25 -6.70 -17.99
N SER A 138 -14.30 -7.60 -17.67
CA SER A 138 -14.35 -9.00 -18.06
C SER A 138 -15.53 -9.75 -17.43
N GLU A 139 -15.82 -9.53 -16.15
CA GLU A 139 -16.98 -10.10 -15.46
C GLU A 139 -18.30 -9.57 -16.04
N ALA A 140 -18.38 -8.26 -16.34
CA ALA A 140 -19.53 -7.68 -17.02
C ALA A 140 -19.76 -8.30 -18.40
N ILE A 141 -18.70 -8.50 -19.20
CA ILE A 141 -18.77 -9.15 -20.51
C ILE A 141 -19.18 -10.63 -20.38
N ALA A 142 -18.66 -11.36 -19.38
CA ALA A 142 -19.05 -12.74 -19.11
C ALA A 142 -20.53 -12.87 -18.71
N MET A 143 -21.05 -11.94 -17.89
CA MET A 143 -22.47 -11.91 -17.54
C MET A 143 -23.37 -11.54 -18.74
N VAL A 144 -22.93 -10.65 -19.63
CA VAL A 144 -23.64 -10.36 -20.89
C VAL A 144 -23.62 -11.57 -21.84
N SER A 145 -22.53 -12.37 -21.86
CA SER A 145 -22.48 -13.62 -22.63
C SER A 145 -23.47 -14.68 -22.12
N HIS A 146 -23.79 -14.67 -20.83
CA HIS A 146 -24.83 -15.55 -20.25
C HIS A 146 -26.26 -15.05 -20.47
N ASN A 147 -26.43 -13.76 -20.78
CA ASN A 147 -27.73 -13.13 -21.08
C ASN A 147 -28.05 -13.04 -22.57
N ARG A 148 -27.27 -13.68 -23.46
CA ARG A 148 -27.81 -13.97 -24.80
C ARG A 148 -29.01 -14.90 -24.60
N PRO A 149 -30.21 -14.54 -25.13
CA PRO A 149 -31.26 -15.53 -25.25
C PRO A 149 -30.65 -16.68 -26.06
N LYS A 150 -30.58 -17.86 -25.47
CA LYS A 150 -30.53 -19.08 -26.26
C LYS A 150 -31.78 -19.02 -27.13
N GLU A 151 -31.63 -18.55 -28.37
CA GLU A 151 -32.54 -18.96 -29.42
C GLU A 151 -32.49 -20.48 -29.42
N THR A 152 -33.53 -21.07 -28.85
CA THR A 152 -33.85 -22.48 -28.95
C THR A 152 -34.20 -22.77 -30.40
N ASN A 153 -33.19 -22.82 -31.26
CA ASN A 153 -33.25 -23.53 -32.52
C ASN A 153 -32.77 -24.97 -32.27
N ASP A 154 -33.43 -25.66 -31.33
CA ASP A 154 -33.38 -27.11 -31.19
C ASP A 154 -34.50 -27.72 -32.06
N ALA A 155 -34.45 -27.39 -33.34
CA ALA A 155 -35.08 -28.19 -34.38
C ALA A 155 -33.97 -28.94 -35.10
N LYS A 156 -33.89 -30.26 -34.82
CA LYS A 156 -33.06 -31.30 -35.47
C LYS A 156 -31.67 -31.58 -34.87
N ARG A 157 -31.65 -32.23 -33.70
CA ARG A 157 -30.60 -33.22 -33.37
C ARG A 157 -31.19 -34.58 -33.02
N SER A 158 -31.56 -35.29 -34.08
CA SER A 158 -31.02 -36.63 -34.39
C SER A 158 -31.17 -37.68 -33.26
N THR A 159 -32.32 -38.37 -33.31
CA THR A 159 -32.74 -39.54 -32.53
C THR A 159 -31.91 -40.81 -32.84
N TYR A 160 -30.60 -40.71 -33.02
CA TYR A 160 -29.81 -41.87 -33.46
C TYR A 160 -29.46 -42.74 -32.24
N LYS A 161 -29.98 -43.97 -32.27
CA LYS A 161 -29.72 -45.02 -31.29
C LYS A 161 -28.44 -45.76 -31.66
N CYS A 162 -27.58 -46.01 -30.67
CA CYS A 162 -26.41 -46.84 -30.85
C CYS A 162 -26.82 -48.26 -31.30
N THR A 163 -26.26 -48.75 -32.40
CA THR A 163 -26.61 -50.07 -32.98
C THR A 163 -26.23 -51.25 -32.08
N TYR A 164 -25.33 -51.05 -31.12
CA TYR A 164 -24.84 -52.10 -30.23
C TYR A 164 -25.63 -52.17 -28.91
N CYS A 165 -25.82 -51.04 -28.22
CA CYS A 165 -26.47 -51.02 -26.90
C CYS A 165 -27.91 -50.45 -26.91
N ARG A 166 -28.40 -50.01 -28.08
CA ARG A 166 -29.75 -49.42 -28.30
C ARG A 166 -30.09 -48.17 -27.48
N LYS A 167 -29.12 -47.59 -26.76
CA LYS A 167 -29.26 -46.31 -26.04
C LYS A 167 -29.02 -45.12 -26.97
N ILE A 168 -29.68 -44.00 -26.68
CA ILE A 168 -29.63 -42.75 -27.46
C ILE A 168 -28.50 -41.87 -26.94
N GLY A 169 -27.87 -41.06 -27.80
CA GLY A 169 -26.90 -40.03 -27.39
C GLY A 169 -25.41 -40.37 -27.57
N HIS A 170 -25.05 -41.48 -28.22
CA HIS A 170 -23.66 -41.76 -28.61
C HIS A 170 -23.57 -42.68 -29.84
N THR A 171 -22.45 -42.62 -30.56
CA THR A 171 -22.09 -43.52 -31.67
C THR A 171 -21.10 -44.60 -31.21
N LYS A 172 -21.02 -45.72 -31.95
CA LYS A 172 -20.23 -46.92 -31.63
C LYS A 172 -18.74 -46.63 -31.34
N THR A 173 -18.19 -45.53 -31.86
CA THR A 173 -16.81 -45.07 -31.66
C THR A 173 -16.50 -44.58 -30.24
N ARG A 174 -17.50 -44.41 -29.36
CA ARG A 174 -17.31 -44.03 -27.95
C ARG A 174 -17.73 -45.12 -26.96
N PHE A 175 -17.60 -46.39 -27.37
CA PHE A 175 -17.81 -47.51 -26.47
C PHE A 175 -16.50 -47.79 -25.71
N PHE A 176 -16.53 -47.57 -24.39
CA PHE A 176 -15.37 -47.64 -23.49
C PHE A 176 -14.73 -49.05 -23.37
N GLU A 177 -15.21 -50.07 -24.08
CA GLU A 177 -14.56 -51.38 -24.17
C GLU A 177 -13.49 -51.49 -25.28
N LEU A 178 -13.39 -50.54 -26.21
CA LEU A 178 -12.36 -50.58 -27.28
C LEU A 178 -11.11 -49.75 -26.98
N VAL A 179 -11.13 -48.89 -25.96
CA VAL A 179 -9.95 -48.15 -25.49
C VAL A 179 -9.69 -48.61 -24.07
N GLY A 180 -8.82 -49.60 -23.93
CA GLY A 180 -8.51 -50.27 -22.68
C GLY A 180 -8.24 -49.29 -21.54
N ILE A 181 -8.81 -49.59 -20.38
CA ILE A 181 -8.64 -48.81 -19.15
C ILE A 181 -7.14 -48.80 -18.78
N PRO A 182 -6.48 -47.64 -18.63
CA PRO A 182 -5.14 -47.60 -18.06
C PRO A 182 -5.21 -48.02 -16.58
N ARG A 183 -4.47 -49.07 -16.22
CA ARG A 183 -4.36 -49.56 -14.84
C ARG A 183 -3.81 -48.45 -13.92
N LEU A 184 -4.59 -48.07 -12.91
CA LEU A 184 -4.10 -47.37 -11.73
C LEU A 184 -3.43 -48.41 -10.81
N VAL A 185 -2.11 -48.29 -10.61
CA VAL A 185 -1.37 -49.01 -9.57
C VAL A 185 -1.15 -48.04 -8.42
N GLY A 186 -1.66 -48.39 -7.25
CA GLY A 186 -1.34 -47.73 -5.99
C GLY A 186 -0.16 -48.40 -5.29
N GLN A 187 0.62 -47.57 -4.60
CA GLN A 187 1.18 -47.82 -3.26
C GLN A 187 1.20 -46.48 -2.53
#